data_AF-A0A2G9YS27-F1
#
_entry.id   AF-A0A2G9YS27-F1
#
_cell.length_a   1.000
_cell.length_b   1.000
_cell.length_c   1.000
_cell.angle_alpha   90.00
_cell.angle_beta   90.00
_cell.angle_gamma   90.00
#
_symmetry.space_group_name_H-M   'P 1'
#
loop_
_entity.id
_entity.type
_entity.pdbx_description
1 polymer ?
#
loop_
_entity_poly.entity_id
_entity_poly.type
_entity_poly.pdbx_seq_one_letter_code
_entity_poly.pdbx_strand_id
1 'polypeptide(L)'
;MDRQELSALCQLPLTELISMANKARQDSIGSKLELCSIMNAKSGLCNQDCKFCAQATRHSTGITIYPLKKKEEMIEHALRAKEIGAERFDIVTSGDRLSKEELNIIADAIWEITNKLGIKMCASLGKLNEEELLLLKKAGLSRYHHNLETSPNYFTKIVTTHTFQDRINTIGAAKKAGLEVCSGGIIGMGETLDDRIDLALMLKELDVDSIPINILVPIKGTPLETLKPLSGSEAIRTIALFRIILKNKIIKIAAGRESILKDFQALAFMAGANGMLIGGYLTIKGRDVDEDSRLVTEIKRLWQI
;
A
#
# COMPACT_ATOMS: atom_id res chain seq x y z
N MET A 1 -17.34 -4.22 16.46
CA MET A 1 -17.64 -5.51 15.83
C MET A 1 -16.86 -6.56 16.56
N ASP A 2 -17.54 -7.57 17.06
CA ASP A 2 -16.90 -8.70 17.75
C ASP A 2 -16.52 -9.81 16.76
N ARG A 3 -15.86 -10.85 17.27
CA ARG A 3 -15.43 -12.01 16.48
C ARG A 3 -16.60 -12.81 15.90
N GLN A 4 -17.73 -12.85 16.58
CA GLN A 4 -18.90 -13.62 16.16
C GLN A 4 -19.56 -12.96 14.95
N GLU A 5 -19.73 -11.63 14.98
CA GLU A 5 -20.20 -10.85 13.84
C GLU A 5 -19.27 -11.00 12.62
N LEU A 6 -17.95 -10.97 12.84
CA LEU A 6 -16.97 -11.16 11.77
C LEU A 6 -17.03 -12.57 11.17
N SER A 7 -17.18 -13.60 12.00
CA SER A 7 -17.33 -14.97 11.55
C SER A 7 -18.58 -15.14 10.67
N ALA A 8 -19.70 -14.55 11.07
CA ALA A 8 -20.93 -14.57 10.28
C ALA A 8 -20.74 -13.89 8.90
N LEU A 9 -20.07 -12.74 8.85
CA LEU A 9 -19.75 -12.06 7.59
C LEU A 9 -18.86 -12.90 6.66
N CYS A 10 -17.91 -13.65 7.22
CA CYS A 10 -17.04 -14.51 6.44
C CYS A 10 -17.79 -15.65 5.72
N GLN A 11 -18.90 -16.10 6.29
CA GLN A 11 -19.74 -17.17 5.73
C GLN A 11 -20.75 -16.67 4.68
N LEU A 12 -20.94 -15.36 4.54
CA LEU A 12 -21.89 -14.83 3.57
C LEU A 12 -21.48 -15.15 2.13
N PRO A 13 -22.46 -15.35 1.24
CA PRO A 13 -22.24 -15.32 -0.20
C PRO A 13 -21.50 -14.05 -0.59
N LEU A 14 -20.52 -14.19 -1.50
CA LEU A 14 -19.63 -13.07 -1.84
C LEU A 14 -20.41 -11.86 -2.39
N THR A 15 -21.48 -12.09 -3.14
CA THR A 15 -22.35 -11.04 -3.70
C THR A 15 -23.03 -10.20 -2.62
N GLU A 16 -23.52 -10.85 -1.56
CA GLU A 16 -24.13 -10.16 -0.41
C GLU A 16 -23.08 -9.33 0.33
N LEU A 17 -21.90 -9.92 0.57
CA LEU A 17 -20.79 -9.24 1.22
C LEU A 17 -20.31 -8.00 0.44
N ILE A 18 -20.24 -8.10 -0.89
CA ILE A 18 -19.91 -6.98 -1.77
C ILE A 18 -20.97 -5.88 -1.64
N SER A 19 -22.25 -6.23 -1.67
CA SER A 19 -23.35 -5.26 -1.52
C SER A 19 -23.24 -4.50 -0.18
N MET A 20 -23.00 -5.23 0.91
CA MET A 20 -22.81 -4.64 2.24
C MET A 20 -21.59 -3.71 2.30
N ALA A 21 -20.46 -4.14 1.74
CA ALA A 21 -19.25 -3.33 1.70
C ALA A 21 -19.44 -2.07 0.86
N ASN A 22 -20.12 -2.19 -0.28
CA ASN A 22 -20.45 -1.06 -1.14
C ASN A 22 -21.28 -0.01 -0.40
N LYS A 23 -22.32 -0.47 0.31
CA LYS A 23 -23.18 0.40 1.13
C LYS A 23 -22.40 1.08 2.24
N ALA A 24 -21.54 0.34 2.96
CA ALA A 24 -20.69 0.92 4.00
C ALA A 24 -19.75 2.01 3.45
N ARG A 25 -19.20 1.80 2.25
CA ARG A 25 -18.38 2.79 1.53
C ARG A 25 -19.20 4.02 1.14
N GLN A 26 -20.40 3.85 0.57
CA GLN A 26 -21.31 4.95 0.23
C GLN A 26 -21.61 5.81 1.46
N ASP A 27 -22.01 5.18 2.56
CA ASP A 27 -22.47 5.86 3.77
C ASP A 27 -21.35 6.64 4.49
N SER A 28 -20.10 6.19 4.34
CA SER A 28 -18.98 6.74 5.12
C SER A 28 -18.07 7.66 4.31
N ILE A 29 -17.87 7.39 3.02
CA ILE A 29 -16.88 8.08 2.17
C ILE A 29 -17.47 8.53 0.83
N GLY A 30 -18.68 8.09 0.48
CA GLY A 30 -19.33 8.46 -0.77
C GLY A 30 -18.53 8.01 -1.99
N SER A 31 -18.32 8.92 -2.94
CA SER A 31 -17.64 8.67 -4.22
C SER A 31 -16.17 9.09 -4.24
N LYS A 32 -15.55 9.35 -3.07
CA LYS A 32 -14.14 9.76 -3.01
C LYS A 32 -13.23 8.61 -3.46
N LEU A 33 -12.46 8.87 -4.51
CA LEU A 33 -11.43 7.99 -5.07
C LEU A 33 -10.05 8.62 -4.86
N GLU A 34 -9.07 7.89 -4.33
CA GLU A 34 -7.69 8.39 -4.20
C GLU A 34 -6.74 7.62 -5.12
N LEU A 35 -6.07 8.33 -6.04
CA LEU A 35 -5.05 7.76 -6.92
C LEU A 35 -3.66 8.14 -6.41
N CYS A 36 -2.77 7.15 -6.30
CA CYS A 36 -1.37 7.36 -5.92
C CYS A 36 -0.43 6.82 -6.99
N SER A 37 0.70 7.48 -7.18
CA SER A 37 1.80 6.98 -8.00
C SER A 37 3.06 6.92 -7.15
N ILE A 38 3.96 5.99 -7.46
CA ILE A 38 5.19 5.80 -6.68
C ILE A 38 6.42 5.87 -7.57
N MET A 39 7.58 6.13 -6.97
CA MET A 39 8.87 5.86 -7.58
C MET A 39 9.69 4.92 -6.71
N ASN A 40 10.44 4.02 -7.34
CA ASN A 40 11.52 3.30 -6.68
C ASN A 40 12.77 4.17 -6.70
N ALA A 41 12.99 4.93 -5.64
CA ALA A 41 14.09 5.89 -5.53
C ALA A 41 15.42 5.23 -5.18
N LYS A 42 15.42 4.03 -4.59
CA LYS A 42 16.61 3.24 -4.27
C LYS A 42 16.24 1.76 -4.34
N SER A 43 17.00 0.97 -5.10
CA SER A 43 16.60 -0.41 -5.44
C SER A 43 17.64 -1.45 -5.04
N GLY A 44 17.16 -2.53 -4.43
CA GLY A 44 17.98 -3.67 -4.01
C GLY A 44 18.82 -3.40 -2.77
N LEU A 45 19.80 -4.26 -2.51
CA LEU A 45 20.71 -4.17 -1.35
C LEU A 45 20.02 -4.08 0.02
N CYS A 46 18.77 -4.56 0.13
CA CYS A 46 18.05 -4.59 1.38
C CYS A 46 18.51 -5.78 2.22
N ASN A 47 18.96 -5.54 3.45
CA ASN A 47 19.45 -6.57 4.37
C ASN A 47 18.33 -7.35 5.10
N GLN A 48 17.06 -6.95 4.89
CA GLN A 48 15.89 -7.61 5.47
C GLN A 48 15.59 -8.94 4.77
N ASP A 49 14.88 -9.83 5.45
CA ASP A 49 14.59 -11.19 4.96
C ASP A 49 13.12 -11.42 4.58
N CYS A 50 12.37 -10.37 4.27
CA CYS A 50 10.98 -10.46 3.83
C CYS A 50 10.83 -11.48 2.69
N LYS A 51 10.08 -12.56 2.93
CA LYS A 51 9.98 -13.72 2.02
C LYS A 51 9.32 -13.41 0.67
N PHE A 52 8.57 -12.32 0.57
CA PHE A 52 7.92 -11.87 -0.67
C PHE A 52 8.78 -10.89 -1.49
N CYS A 53 9.80 -10.28 -0.90
CA CYS A 53 10.38 -9.05 -1.45
C CYS A 53 11.52 -9.33 -2.42
N ALA A 54 11.38 -8.91 -3.67
CA ALA A 54 12.43 -9.08 -4.67
C ALA A 54 13.72 -8.27 -4.38
N GLN A 55 13.69 -7.32 -3.44
CA GLN A 55 14.80 -6.41 -3.17
C GLN A 55 15.74 -6.87 -2.04
N ALA A 56 15.41 -7.96 -1.35
CA ALA A 56 16.23 -8.55 -0.30
C ALA A 56 17.50 -9.17 -0.89
N THR A 57 18.67 -8.88 -0.29
CA THR A 57 19.98 -9.40 -0.74
C THR A 57 20.10 -10.92 -0.59
N ARG A 58 19.24 -11.52 0.23
CA ARG A 58 19.18 -12.96 0.47
C ARG A 58 18.53 -13.73 -0.67
N HIS A 59 17.90 -13.03 -1.62
CA HIS A 59 17.08 -13.62 -2.68
C HIS A 59 17.70 -13.32 -4.06
N SER A 60 17.62 -14.28 -4.98
CA SER A 60 18.20 -14.18 -6.32
C SER A 60 17.13 -13.87 -7.36
N THR A 61 16.65 -12.63 -7.38
CA THR A 61 15.45 -12.21 -8.14
C THR A 61 15.74 -11.52 -9.47
N GLY A 62 17.01 -11.19 -9.75
CA GLY A 62 17.43 -10.57 -11.02
C GLY A 62 16.97 -9.12 -11.21
N ILE A 63 16.58 -8.41 -10.14
CA ILE A 63 16.19 -7.00 -10.22
C ILE A 63 17.38 -6.09 -10.55
N THR A 64 17.09 -4.92 -11.13
CA THR A 64 18.10 -3.87 -11.29
C THR A 64 18.39 -3.20 -9.94
N ILE A 65 19.67 -3.16 -9.58
CA ILE A 65 20.17 -2.55 -8.34
C ILE A 65 20.76 -1.17 -8.67
N TYR A 66 20.40 -0.16 -7.88
CA TYR A 66 20.94 1.19 -8.01
C TYR A 66 20.84 1.95 -6.68
N PRO A 67 21.76 2.89 -6.41
CA PRO A 67 21.73 3.73 -5.21
C PRO A 67 20.55 4.72 -5.26
N LEU A 68 20.44 5.58 -4.23
CA LEU A 68 19.45 6.64 -4.23
C LEU A 68 19.55 7.49 -5.51
N LYS A 69 18.43 7.63 -6.22
CA LYS A 69 18.28 8.49 -7.39
C LYS A 69 18.52 9.95 -7.05
N LYS A 70 18.89 10.74 -8.06
CA LYS A 70 19.10 12.18 -7.85
C LYS A 70 17.76 12.88 -7.59
N LYS A 71 17.83 14.02 -6.89
CA LYS A 71 16.67 14.87 -6.59
C LYS A 71 15.89 15.24 -7.86
N GLU A 72 16.60 15.55 -8.95
CA GLU A 72 15.99 15.95 -10.23
C GLU A 72 15.11 14.83 -10.80
N GLU A 73 15.58 13.57 -10.72
CA GLU A 73 14.78 12.41 -11.14
C GLU A 73 13.50 12.28 -10.29
N MET A 74 13.57 12.55 -8.98
CA MET A 74 12.38 12.50 -8.11
C MET A 74 11.34 13.55 -8.52
N ILE A 75 11.79 14.75 -8.87
CA ILE A 75 10.93 15.84 -9.34
C ILE A 75 10.29 15.50 -10.68
N GLU A 76 11.05 14.96 -11.63
CA GLU A 76 10.51 14.50 -12.91
C GLU A 76 9.44 13.43 -12.74
N HIS A 77 9.68 12.44 -11.86
CA HIS A 77 8.69 11.40 -11.58
C HIS A 77 7.44 11.96 -10.89
N ALA A 78 7.59 12.94 -10.00
CA ALA A 78 6.46 13.63 -9.38
C ALA A 78 5.62 14.41 -10.40
N LEU A 79 6.27 15.04 -11.39
CA LEU A 79 5.57 15.72 -12.48
C LEU A 79 4.77 14.73 -13.32
N ARG A 80 5.38 13.61 -13.75
CA ARG A 80 4.69 12.55 -14.48
C ARG A 80 3.51 11.97 -13.68
N ALA A 81 3.70 11.75 -12.38
CA ALA A 81 2.63 11.29 -11.50
C ALA A 81 1.42 12.24 -11.51
N LYS A 82 1.66 13.55 -11.47
CA LYS A 82 0.60 14.56 -11.57
C LYS A 82 -0.09 14.54 -12.94
N GLU A 83 0.67 14.41 -14.02
CA GLU A 83 0.15 14.37 -15.40
C GLU A 83 -0.77 13.17 -15.64
N ILE A 84 -0.47 12.02 -15.04
CA ILE A 84 -1.32 10.81 -15.13
C ILE A 84 -2.49 10.82 -14.13
N GLY A 85 -2.71 11.93 -13.40
CA GLY A 85 -3.86 12.13 -12.53
C GLY A 85 -3.69 11.60 -11.10
N ALA A 86 -2.47 11.34 -10.63
CA ALA A 86 -2.25 10.97 -9.23
C ALA A 86 -2.51 12.18 -8.30
N GLU A 87 -3.25 11.95 -7.22
CA GLU A 87 -3.44 12.95 -6.17
C GLU A 87 -2.24 13.03 -5.22
N ARG A 88 -1.49 11.93 -5.15
CA ARG A 88 -0.37 11.75 -4.22
C ARG A 88 0.78 11.01 -4.88
N PHE A 89 2.00 11.48 -4.64
CA PHE A 89 3.24 10.88 -5.12
C PHE A 89 4.06 10.33 -3.96
N ASP A 90 4.57 9.09 -4.10
CA ASP A 90 5.33 8.39 -3.06
C ASP A 90 6.79 8.16 -3.48
N ILE A 91 7.73 8.59 -2.64
CA ILE A 91 9.15 8.27 -2.76
C ILE A 91 9.41 7.00 -1.92
N VAL A 92 9.74 5.90 -2.59
CA VAL A 92 9.95 4.60 -1.96
C VAL A 92 11.40 4.16 -2.09
N THR A 93 12.00 3.67 -1.01
CA THR A 93 13.38 3.16 -1.00
C THR A 93 13.44 1.74 -0.47
N SER A 94 14.37 0.95 -1.01
CA SER A 94 14.78 -0.31 -0.39
C SER A 94 15.57 -0.09 0.91
N GLY A 95 15.67 -1.15 1.72
CA GLY A 95 16.42 -1.13 2.97
C GLY A 95 15.54 -0.99 4.21
N ASP A 96 16.14 -1.21 5.38
CA ASP A 96 15.49 -1.04 6.68
C ASP A 96 15.39 0.42 7.11
N ARG A 97 16.38 1.23 6.73
CA ARG A 97 16.47 2.66 7.04
C ARG A 97 17.42 3.36 6.07
N LEU A 98 17.33 4.69 6.01
CA LEU A 98 18.23 5.52 5.23
C LEU A 98 19.40 6.07 6.05
N SER A 99 20.46 6.50 5.35
CA SER A 99 21.48 7.37 5.95
C SER A 99 20.92 8.78 6.15
N LYS A 100 21.61 9.58 6.98
CA LYS A 100 21.22 10.98 7.22
C LYS A 100 21.34 11.81 5.94
N GLU A 101 22.36 11.57 5.13
CA GLU A 101 22.56 12.23 3.84
C GLU A 101 21.42 11.90 2.86
N GLU A 102 21.07 10.62 2.75
CA GLU A 102 19.95 10.16 1.91
C GLU A 102 18.62 10.80 2.34
N LEU A 103 18.38 10.87 3.65
CA LEU A 103 17.17 11.48 4.21
C LEU A 103 17.10 12.99 3.89
N ASN A 104 18.22 13.71 3.96
CA ASN A 104 18.28 15.13 3.61
C ASN A 104 18.00 15.37 2.12
N ILE A 105 18.56 14.53 1.22
CA ILE A 105 18.28 14.61 -0.22
C ILE A 105 16.78 14.43 -0.49
N ILE A 106 16.14 13.47 0.18
CA ILE A 106 14.70 13.23 0.05
C ILE A 106 13.89 14.38 0.63
N ALA A 107 14.29 14.94 1.78
CA ALA A 107 13.64 16.12 2.35
C ALA A 107 13.69 17.32 1.37
N ASP A 108 14.85 17.57 0.77
CA ASP A 108 15.02 18.64 -0.23
C ASP A 108 14.17 18.40 -1.49
N ALA A 109 14.02 17.14 -1.92
CA ALA A 109 13.14 16.76 -3.02
C ALA A 109 11.66 17.00 -2.67
N ILE A 110 11.22 16.55 -1.49
CA ILE A 110 9.84 16.74 -1.00
C ILE A 110 9.49 18.22 -0.92
N TRP A 111 10.40 19.04 -0.39
CA TRP A 111 10.19 20.49 -0.31
C TRP A 111 10.02 21.12 -1.68
N GLU A 112 10.87 20.76 -2.64
CA GLU A 112 10.78 21.30 -3.98
C GLU A 112 9.51 20.85 -4.71
N ILE A 113 9.16 19.56 -4.62
CA ILE A 113 7.95 19.01 -5.24
C ILE A 113 6.70 19.66 -4.65
N THR A 114 6.63 19.79 -3.32
CA THR A 114 5.47 20.36 -2.64
C THR A 114 5.25 21.81 -3.06
N ASN A 115 6.33 22.62 -3.13
CA ASN A 115 6.23 24.04 -3.47
C ASN A 115 6.04 24.29 -4.97
N LYS A 116 6.63 23.47 -5.86
CA LYS A 116 6.55 23.69 -7.32
C LYS A 116 5.36 23.00 -7.97
N LEU A 117 5.01 21.79 -7.53
CA LEU A 117 4.03 20.95 -8.22
C LEU A 117 2.69 20.87 -7.48
N GLY A 118 2.66 21.11 -6.17
CA GLY A 118 1.43 21.08 -5.36
C GLY A 118 0.77 19.70 -5.27
N ILE A 119 1.44 18.63 -5.70
CA ILE A 119 1.01 17.24 -5.49
C ILE A 119 1.29 16.84 -4.04
N LYS A 120 0.40 16.06 -3.43
CA LYS A 120 0.60 15.62 -2.03
C LYS A 120 1.74 14.61 -1.96
N MET A 121 2.66 14.81 -1.01
CA MET A 121 3.82 13.92 -0.84
C MET A 121 3.57 12.80 0.17
N CYS A 122 3.96 11.58 -0.21
CA CYS A 122 4.07 10.37 0.61
C CYS A 122 5.51 9.84 0.54
N ALA A 123 5.91 9.04 1.53
CA ALA A 123 7.21 8.39 1.53
C ALA A 123 7.15 7.04 2.23
N SER A 124 7.90 6.07 1.71
CA SER A 124 8.11 4.73 2.30
C SER A 124 9.60 4.46 2.41
N LEU A 125 10.19 4.82 3.55
CA LEU A 125 11.66 4.91 3.72
C LEU A 125 12.23 3.93 4.76
N GLY A 126 11.44 2.93 5.17
CA GLY A 126 11.80 1.99 6.23
C GLY A 126 11.41 2.47 7.63
N LYS A 127 12.24 2.18 8.63
CA LYS A 127 12.10 2.62 10.01
C LYS A 127 12.70 4.01 10.16
N LEU A 128 11.89 4.96 10.61
CA LEU A 128 12.31 6.30 10.98
C LEU A 128 11.80 6.64 12.38
N ASN A 129 12.59 7.40 13.12
CA ASN A 129 12.17 7.95 14.41
C ASN A 129 11.36 9.24 14.24
N GLU A 130 10.83 9.76 15.35
CA GLU A 130 10.00 10.97 15.35
C GLU A 130 10.73 12.21 14.81
N GLU A 131 12.01 12.40 15.13
CA GLU A 131 12.80 13.55 14.66
C GLU A 131 13.03 13.52 13.14
N GLU A 132 13.36 12.34 12.60
CA GLU A 132 13.52 12.10 11.17
C GLU A 132 12.19 12.33 10.43
N LEU A 133 11.07 11.92 11.02
CA LEU A 133 9.73 12.14 10.44
C LEU A 133 9.30 13.61 10.53
N LEU A 134 9.65 14.32 11.61
CA LEU A 134 9.43 15.76 11.74
C LEU A 134 10.23 16.56 10.72
N LEU A 135 11.46 16.14 10.38
CA LEU A 135 12.23 16.72 9.30
C LEU A 135 11.46 16.63 7.97
N LEU A 136 10.95 15.45 7.62
CA LEU A 136 10.17 15.24 6.40
C LEU A 136 8.84 16.01 6.43
N LYS A 137 8.16 16.06 7.58
CA LYS A 137 6.95 16.85 7.77
C LYS A 137 7.19 18.33 7.48
N LYS A 138 8.28 18.90 8.01
CA LYS A 138 8.68 20.30 7.75
C LYS A 138 9.01 20.54 6.29
N ALA A 139 9.54 19.54 5.59
CA ALA A 139 9.75 19.60 4.15
C ALA A 139 8.45 19.56 3.34
N GLY A 140 7.29 19.22 3.92
CA GLY A 140 6.01 19.14 3.21
C GLY A 140 5.48 17.73 3.02
N LEU A 141 6.11 16.72 3.61
CA LEU A 141 5.54 15.37 3.64
C LEU A 141 4.20 15.40 4.37
N SER A 142 3.16 14.84 3.75
CA SER A 142 1.82 14.82 4.34
C SER A 142 1.40 13.43 4.82
N ARG A 143 2.02 12.36 4.29
CA ARG A 143 1.73 10.98 4.67
C ARG A 143 3.00 10.14 4.74
N TYR A 144 3.09 9.23 5.70
CA TYR A 144 4.16 8.22 5.75
C TYR A 144 3.60 6.82 5.56
N HIS A 145 4.27 6.02 4.73
CA HIS A 145 3.90 4.64 4.46
C HIS A 145 4.77 3.67 5.25
N HIS A 146 4.12 2.80 6.01
CA HIS A 146 4.78 1.72 6.74
C HIS A 146 3.78 0.58 7.00
N ASN A 147 3.82 -0.47 6.17
CA ASN A 147 2.90 -1.60 6.29
C ASN A 147 3.09 -2.39 7.59
N LEU A 148 2.08 -3.13 8.00
CA LEU A 148 2.21 -4.24 8.95
C LEU A 148 2.57 -5.56 8.26
N GLU A 149 2.42 -5.61 6.94
CA GLU A 149 2.61 -6.77 6.04
C GLU A 149 1.59 -7.89 6.21
N THR A 150 1.33 -8.36 7.43
CA THR A 150 0.37 -9.42 7.75
C THR A 150 -0.06 -9.35 9.22
N SER A 151 -0.80 -10.35 9.72
CA SER A 151 -1.21 -10.43 11.12
C SER A 151 -0.01 -10.58 12.07
N PRO A 152 -0.13 -10.19 13.36
CA PRO A 152 0.89 -10.49 14.36
C PRO A 152 1.23 -11.98 14.44
N ASN A 153 0.23 -12.85 14.25
CA ASN A 153 0.34 -14.30 14.37
C ASN A 153 1.10 -14.95 13.19
N TYR A 154 1.10 -14.31 12.02
CA TYR A 154 1.74 -14.82 10.81
C TYR A 154 3.04 -14.09 10.46
N PHE A 155 3.33 -12.96 11.12
CA PHE A 155 4.44 -12.07 10.79
C PHE A 155 5.82 -12.77 10.77
N THR A 156 6.13 -13.56 11.81
CA THR A 156 7.42 -14.27 11.94
C THR A 156 7.62 -15.35 10.87
N LYS A 157 6.55 -15.80 10.22
CA LYS A 157 6.64 -16.70 9.07
C LYS A 157 7.06 -15.97 7.80
N ILE A 158 6.99 -14.65 7.76
CA ILE A 158 7.27 -13.82 6.58
C ILE A 158 8.56 -13.02 6.72
N VAL A 159 8.89 -12.56 7.92
CA VAL A 159 10.10 -11.78 8.18
C VAL A 159 10.59 -12.03 9.60
N THR A 160 11.91 -12.11 9.77
CA THR A 160 12.56 -12.36 11.07
C THR A 160 13.59 -11.29 11.43
N THR A 161 14.03 -10.48 10.47
CA THR A 161 15.05 -9.43 10.71
C THR A 161 14.53 -8.20 11.46
N HIS A 162 13.22 -8.08 11.67
CA HIS A 162 12.60 -7.06 12.51
C HIS A 162 11.32 -7.59 13.15
N THR A 163 10.86 -6.92 14.20
CA THR A 163 9.66 -7.35 14.93
C THR A 163 8.40 -6.67 14.43
N PHE A 164 7.24 -7.25 14.73
CA PHE A 164 5.95 -6.60 14.49
C PHE A 164 5.82 -5.29 15.30
N GLN A 165 6.39 -5.27 16.51
CA GLN A 165 6.40 -4.09 17.37
C GLN A 165 7.23 -2.94 16.77
N ASP A 166 8.31 -3.21 16.05
CA ASP A 166 9.09 -2.18 15.36
C ASP A 166 8.23 -1.40 14.35
N ARG A 167 7.30 -2.10 13.69
CA ARG A 167 6.38 -1.51 12.71
C ARG A 167 5.34 -0.64 13.40
N ILE A 168 4.76 -1.14 14.51
CA ILE A 168 3.85 -0.34 15.36
C ILE A 168 4.56 0.93 15.86
N ASN A 169 5.81 0.81 16.31
CA ASN A 169 6.59 1.94 16.81
C ASN A 169 6.81 3.00 15.73
N THR A 170 7.13 2.59 14.50
CA THR A 170 7.32 3.51 13.36
C THR A 170 6.01 4.20 12.99
N ILE A 171 4.89 3.46 12.97
CA ILE A 171 3.56 4.03 12.78
C ILE A 171 3.23 5.05 13.87
N GLY A 172 3.50 4.73 15.13
CA GLY A 172 3.31 5.63 16.26
C GLY A 172 4.14 6.91 16.14
N ALA A 173 5.40 6.80 15.72
CA ALA A 173 6.27 7.96 15.47
C ALA A 173 5.73 8.85 14.34
N ALA A 174 5.20 8.27 13.27
CA ALA A 174 4.58 9.03 12.17
C ALA A 174 3.34 9.80 12.63
N LYS A 175 2.47 9.18 13.45
CA LYS A 175 1.32 9.88 14.04
C LYS A 175 1.75 11.01 14.96
N LYS A 176 2.75 10.80 15.82
CA LYS A 176 3.30 11.85 16.71
C LYS A 176 3.88 13.03 15.94
N ALA A 177 4.55 12.77 14.82
CA ALA A 177 5.05 13.80 13.90
C ALA A 177 3.93 14.54 13.14
N GLY A 178 2.65 14.18 13.34
CA GLY A 178 1.50 14.81 12.69
C GLY A 178 1.35 14.46 11.21
N LEU A 179 1.83 13.29 10.79
CA LEU A 179 1.65 12.77 9.44
C LEU A 179 0.39 11.88 9.37
N GLU A 180 -0.28 11.89 8.22
CA GLU A 180 -1.20 10.80 7.89
C GLU A 180 -0.39 9.48 7.81
N VAL A 181 -1.02 8.35 8.14
CA VAL A 181 -0.41 7.03 8.05
C VAL A 181 -1.03 6.20 6.93
N CYS A 182 -0.18 5.72 6.03
CA CYS A 182 -0.50 4.68 5.06
C CYS A 182 0.03 3.34 5.58
N SER A 183 -0.85 2.42 6.01
CA SER A 183 -0.41 1.10 6.46
C SER A 183 -1.43 0.04 6.07
N GLY A 184 -0.93 -1.06 5.53
CA GLY A 184 -1.71 -2.22 5.16
C GLY A 184 -0.86 -3.46 5.13
N GLY A 185 -1.08 -4.31 4.13
CA GLY A 185 -0.34 -5.57 4.03
C GLY A 185 -0.46 -6.25 2.66
N ILE A 186 0.00 -7.49 2.64
CA ILE A 186 0.00 -8.38 1.48
C ILE A 186 -0.91 -9.57 1.79
N ILE A 187 -1.82 -9.89 0.87
CA ILE A 187 -2.69 -11.06 0.97
C ILE A 187 -2.23 -12.15 -0.01
N GLY A 188 -2.40 -13.41 0.36
CA GLY A 188 -1.99 -14.56 -0.43
C GLY A 188 -0.56 -15.03 -0.18
N MET A 189 0.04 -14.72 0.97
CA MET A 189 1.34 -15.21 1.45
C MET A 189 1.25 -16.56 2.20
N GLY A 190 0.10 -17.22 2.14
CA GLY A 190 -0.21 -18.46 2.86
C GLY A 190 -0.91 -18.22 4.21
N GLU A 191 -1.14 -16.96 4.57
CA GLU A 191 -1.94 -16.58 5.73
C GLU A 191 -3.41 -17.00 5.55
N THR A 192 -4.09 -17.25 6.67
CA THR A 192 -5.49 -17.62 6.70
C THR A 192 -6.41 -16.41 6.52
N LEU A 193 -7.71 -16.65 6.32
CA LEU A 193 -8.68 -15.55 6.34
C LEU A 193 -8.71 -14.83 7.69
N ASP A 194 -8.56 -15.58 8.80
CA ASP A 194 -8.50 -15.01 10.15
C ASP A 194 -7.30 -14.09 10.33
N ASP A 195 -6.13 -14.44 9.76
CA ASP A 195 -4.96 -13.56 9.76
C ASP A 195 -5.25 -12.23 9.04
N ARG A 196 -6.00 -12.26 7.93
CA ARG A 196 -6.39 -11.03 7.22
C ARG A 196 -7.34 -10.17 8.05
N ILE A 197 -8.26 -10.78 8.79
CA ILE A 197 -9.17 -10.08 9.70
C ILE A 197 -8.38 -9.47 10.87
N ASP A 198 -7.44 -10.23 11.44
CA ASP A 198 -6.55 -9.74 12.50
C ASP A 198 -5.76 -8.52 12.03
N LEU A 199 -5.22 -8.56 10.81
CA LEU A 199 -4.58 -7.40 10.19
C LEU A 199 -5.55 -6.20 10.11
N ALA A 200 -6.77 -6.39 9.60
CA ALA A 200 -7.75 -5.30 9.50
C ALA A 200 -8.13 -4.70 10.86
N LEU A 201 -8.25 -5.53 11.90
CA LEU A 201 -8.52 -5.10 13.27
C LEU A 201 -7.34 -4.31 13.84
N MET A 202 -6.10 -4.78 13.64
CA MET A 202 -4.90 -4.05 14.07
C MET A 202 -4.79 -2.68 13.37
N LEU A 203 -5.05 -2.62 12.07
CA LEU A 203 -5.06 -1.35 11.32
C LEU A 203 -6.13 -0.38 11.83
N LYS A 204 -7.27 -0.91 12.27
CA LYS A 204 -8.34 -0.13 12.90
C LYS A 204 -7.93 0.41 14.26
N GLU A 205 -7.29 -0.41 15.08
CA GLU A 205 -6.79 -0.03 16.40
C GLU A 205 -5.71 1.07 16.30
N LEU A 206 -4.79 0.94 15.34
CA LEU A 206 -3.78 1.95 15.05
C LEU A 206 -4.36 3.22 14.41
N ASP A 207 -5.64 3.19 14.02
CA ASP A 207 -6.36 4.30 13.40
C ASP A 207 -5.56 4.92 12.25
N VAL A 208 -5.22 4.09 11.26
CA VAL A 208 -4.49 4.53 10.06
C VAL A 208 -5.45 5.22 9.08
N ASP A 209 -4.91 6.05 8.18
CA ASP A 209 -5.73 6.87 7.25
C ASP A 209 -6.00 6.16 5.92
N SER A 210 -5.02 5.38 5.47
CA SER A 210 -5.00 4.75 4.16
C SER A 210 -4.44 3.34 4.23
N ILE A 211 -5.15 2.36 3.68
CA ILE A 211 -4.84 0.93 3.75
C ILE A 211 -4.55 0.38 2.36
N PRO A 212 -3.29 0.26 1.94
CA PRO A 212 -2.93 -0.48 0.75
C PRO A 212 -3.09 -1.99 0.98
N ILE A 213 -3.82 -2.64 0.09
CA ILE A 213 -3.94 -4.09 0.00
C ILE A 213 -3.17 -4.50 -1.24
N ASN A 214 -2.00 -5.11 -1.02
CA ASN A 214 -1.24 -5.78 -2.04
C ASN A 214 -1.67 -7.25 -2.11
N ILE A 215 -1.67 -7.82 -3.30
CA ILE A 215 -1.91 -9.24 -3.53
C ILE A 215 -0.59 -9.86 -3.94
N LEU A 216 -0.18 -10.95 -3.29
CA LEU A 216 1.10 -11.58 -3.57
C LEU A 216 1.18 -11.96 -5.05
N VAL A 217 2.21 -11.43 -5.70
CA VAL A 217 2.68 -11.92 -6.98
C VAL A 217 3.94 -12.74 -6.69
N PRO A 218 3.92 -14.07 -6.86
CA PRO A 218 5.12 -14.88 -6.68
C PRO A 218 6.24 -14.43 -7.62
N ILE A 219 7.42 -14.14 -7.07
CA ILE A 219 8.58 -13.67 -7.83
C ILE A 219 9.65 -14.76 -7.78
N LYS A 220 10.17 -15.15 -8.94
CA LYS A 220 11.26 -16.11 -9.05
C LYS A 220 12.46 -15.69 -8.19
N GLY A 221 13.03 -16.64 -7.47
CA GLY A 221 14.14 -16.45 -6.54
C GLY A 221 13.74 -15.99 -5.14
N THR A 222 12.46 -15.74 -4.88
CA THR A 222 11.94 -15.48 -3.53
C THR A 222 11.48 -16.79 -2.86
N PRO A 223 11.51 -16.88 -1.52
CA PRO A 223 10.96 -18.04 -0.80
C PRO A 223 9.47 -18.34 -1.07
N LEU A 224 8.70 -17.39 -1.60
CA LEU A 224 7.29 -17.57 -1.94
C LEU A 224 7.04 -17.80 -3.44
N GLU A 225 8.08 -18.05 -4.24
CA GLU A 225 7.96 -18.16 -5.71
C GLU A 225 7.01 -19.25 -6.21
N THR A 226 6.86 -20.35 -5.44
CA THR A 226 6.04 -21.51 -5.80
C THR A 226 4.65 -21.47 -5.17
N LEU A 227 4.34 -20.43 -4.39
CA LEU A 227 3.08 -20.35 -3.68
C LEU A 227 1.93 -20.18 -4.68
N LYS A 228 0.86 -20.96 -4.50
CA LYS A 228 -0.34 -20.85 -5.33
C LYS A 228 -0.94 -19.45 -5.16
N PRO A 229 -1.18 -18.71 -6.26
CA PRO A 229 -1.80 -17.40 -6.17
C PRO A 229 -3.20 -17.45 -5.55
N LEU A 230 -3.53 -16.40 -4.79
CA LEU A 230 -4.87 -16.21 -4.24
C LEU A 230 -5.90 -16.10 -5.37
N SER A 231 -7.11 -16.63 -5.19
CA SER A 231 -8.16 -16.45 -6.18
C SER A 231 -8.70 -15.01 -6.17
N GLY A 232 -9.21 -14.54 -7.31
CA GLY A 232 -9.82 -13.22 -7.41
C GLY A 232 -10.99 -13.05 -6.44
N SER A 233 -11.82 -14.08 -6.27
CA SER A 233 -12.95 -14.06 -5.32
C SER A 233 -12.51 -13.93 -3.86
N GLU A 234 -11.43 -14.58 -3.44
CA GLU A 234 -10.86 -14.42 -2.10
C GLU A 234 -10.25 -13.04 -1.87
N ALA A 235 -9.61 -12.46 -2.90
CA ALA A 235 -9.11 -11.09 -2.84
C ALA A 235 -10.27 -10.10 -2.68
N ILE A 236 -11.33 -10.24 -3.49
CA ILE A 236 -12.54 -9.41 -3.39
C ILE A 236 -13.23 -9.57 -2.03
N ARG A 237 -13.34 -10.80 -1.51
CA ARG A 237 -13.87 -11.07 -0.16
C ARG A 237 -13.08 -10.30 0.90
N THR A 238 -11.75 -10.34 0.80
CA THR A 238 -10.87 -9.64 1.75
C THR A 238 -11.09 -8.12 1.69
N ILE A 239 -11.17 -7.55 0.50
CA ILE A 239 -11.44 -6.10 0.31
C ILE A 239 -12.79 -5.71 0.93
N ALA A 240 -13.83 -6.53 0.71
CA ALA A 240 -15.16 -6.29 1.27
C ALA A 240 -15.17 -6.32 2.81
N LEU A 241 -14.50 -7.31 3.42
CA LEU A 241 -14.34 -7.38 4.87
C LEU A 241 -13.56 -6.17 5.41
N PHE A 242 -12.46 -5.79 4.75
CA PHE A 242 -11.69 -4.61 5.13
C PHE A 242 -12.55 -3.35 5.13
N ARG A 243 -13.39 -3.14 4.11
CA ARG A 243 -14.31 -2.00 4.08
C ARG A 243 -15.31 -2.01 5.24
N ILE A 244 -15.92 -3.16 5.53
CA ILE A 244 -16.90 -3.25 6.61
C ILE A 244 -16.25 -2.94 7.98
N ILE A 245 -15.00 -3.37 8.18
CA ILE A 245 -14.23 -3.12 9.41
C ILE A 245 -13.74 -1.65 9.49
N LEU A 246 -13.23 -1.11 8.38
CA LEU A 246 -12.54 0.18 8.23
C LEU A 246 -13.39 1.18 7.42
N LYS A 247 -14.62 1.40 7.86
CA LYS A 247 -15.68 2.06 7.07
C LYS A 247 -15.31 3.41 6.46
N ASN A 248 -14.59 4.26 7.20
CA ASN A 248 -14.24 5.64 6.82
C ASN A 248 -12.81 5.83 6.29
N LYS A 249 -12.10 4.74 5.97
CA LYS A 249 -10.70 4.80 5.52
C LYS A 249 -10.52 4.65 4.02
N ILE A 250 -9.43 5.17 3.48
CA ILE A 250 -9.05 4.90 2.08
C ILE A 250 -8.56 3.46 1.99
N ILE A 251 -9.17 2.62 1.16
CA ILE A 251 -8.71 1.25 0.90
C ILE A 251 -8.20 1.20 -0.54
N LYS A 252 -6.91 0.92 -0.70
CA LYS A 252 -6.22 1.00 -1.99
C LYS A 252 -5.84 -0.38 -2.51
N ILE A 253 -6.24 -0.69 -3.73
CA ILE A 253 -5.69 -1.86 -4.43
C ILE A 253 -4.33 -1.49 -5.05
N ALA A 254 -3.30 -2.25 -4.72
CA ALA A 254 -1.92 -1.98 -5.11
C ALA A 254 -1.38 -3.16 -5.94
N ALA A 255 -0.15 -3.60 -5.66
CA ALA A 255 0.51 -4.64 -6.43
C ALA A 255 -0.34 -5.92 -6.52
N GLY A 256 -0.36 -6.55 -7.70
CA GLY A 256 -1.05 -7.80 -7.96
C GLY A 256 -2.50 -7.67 -8.45
N ARG A 257 -3.07 -6.47 -8.52
CA ARG A 257 -4.42 -6.28 -9.08
C ARG A 257 -4.51 -6.70 -10.56
N GLU A 258 -3.45 -6.55 -11.34
CA GLU A 258 -3.43 -6.88 -12.75
C GLU A 258 -3.41 -8.39 -12.98
N SER A 259 -2.55 -9.10 -12.25
CA SER A 259 -2.36 -10.53 -12.43
C SER A 259 -3.43 -11.37 -11.74
N ILE A 260 -3.93 -10.91 -10.58
CA ILE A 260 -4.87 -11.68 -9.77
C ILE A 260 -6.32 -11.26 -10.00
N LEU A 261 -6.62 -9.96 -9.98
CA LEU A 261 -7.98 -9.50 -10.19
C LEU A 261 -8.35 -9.50 -11.67
N LYS A 262 -7.45 -9.19 -12.61
CA LYS A 262 -7.73 -9.19 -14.06
C LYS A 262 -9.01 -8.38 -14.37
N ASP A 263 -10.06 -9.07 -14.81
CA ASP A 263 -11.39 -8.49 -15.13
C ASP A 263 -12.19 -8.09 -13.87
N PHE A 264 -11.86 -8.65 -12.70
CA PHE A 264 -12.49 -8.36 -11.42
C PHE A 264 -12.03 -7.04 -10.78
N GLN A 265 -11.15 -6.26 -11.42
CA GLN A 265 -10.68 -5.00 -10.83
C GLN A 265 -11.82 -4.00 -10.58
N ALA A 266 -12.81 -3.89 -11.47
CA ALA A 266 -13.99 -3.06 -11.23
C ALA A 266 -14.80 -3.55 -10.03
N LEU A 267 -14.87 -4.87 -9.82
CA LEU A 267 -15.55 -5.47 -8.68
C LEU A 267 -14.86 -5.12 -7.35
N ALA A 268 -13.55 -4.87 -7.33
CA ALA A 268 -12.85 -4.44 -6.12
C ALA A 268 -13.36 -3.08 -5.60
N PHE A 269 -13.70 -2.16 -6.51
CA PHE A 269 -14.31 -0.88 -6.16
C PHE A 269 -15.75 -1.03 -5.65
N MET A 270 -16.51 -1.96 -6.24
CA MET A 270 -17.84 -2.32 -5.71
C MET A 270 -17.74 -3.03 -4.36
N ALA A 271 -16.66 -3.78 -4.11
CA ALA A 271 -16.36 -4.37 -2.81
C ALA A 271 -15.81 -3.36 -1.79
N GLY A 272 -15.78 -2.06 -2.13
CA GLY A 272 -15.46 -1.00 -1.19
C GLY A 272 -14.02 -0.48 -1.24
N ALA A 273 -13.17 -0.95 -2.16
CA ALA A 273 -11.94 -0.23 -2.47
C ALA A 273 -12.29 1.17 -3.00
N ASN A 274 -11.48 2.16 -2.64
CA ASN A 274 -11.67 3.54 -3.08
C ASN A 274 -10.35 4.28 -3.27
N GLY A 275 -9.32 3.54 -3.65
CA GLY A 275 -8.11 4.08 -4.24
C GLY A 275 -7.29 3.00 -4.93
N MET A 276 -6.27 3.42 -5.66
CA MET A 276 -5.35 2.48 -6.32
C MET A 276 -3.98 3.10 -6.60
N LEU A 277 -2.98 2.23 -6.81
CA LEU A 277 -1.71 2.64 -7.41
C LEU A 277 -1.82 2.66 -8.94
N ILE A 278 -1.33 3.74 -9.54
CA ILE A 278 -1.22 3.95 -10.99
C ILE A 278 0.23 4.20 -11.39
N GLY A 279 0.56 3.99 -12.67
CA GLY A 279 1.91 4.27 -13.18
C GLY A 279 2.99 3.24 -12.82
N GLY A 280 2.59 2.07 -12.30
CA GLY A 280 3.48 0.93 -12.03
C GLY A 280 3.88 0.74 -10.57
N TYR A 281 4.80 -0.21 -10.34
CA TYR A 281 5.29 -0.61 -9.02
C TYR A 281 6.82 -0.60 -8.95
N LEU A 282 7.37 -1.03 -7.81
CA LEU A 282 8.80 -0.94 -7.52
C LEU A 282 9.68 -1.81 -8.43
N THR A 283 9.31 -3.09 -8.58
CA THR A 283 10.11 -4.12 -9.28
C THR A 283 9.30 -4.90 -10.31
N ILE A 284 7.99 -4.68 -10.37
CA ILE A 284 7.08 -5.33 -11.31
C ILE A 284 6.34 -4.26 -12.10
N LYS A 285 6.01 -4.55 -13.36
CA LYS A 285 5.22 -3.65 -14.19
C LYS A 285 3.77 -3.64 -13.72
N GLY A 286 3.17 -2.46 -13.69
CA GLY A 286 1.73 -2.31 -13.50
C GLY A 286 0.99 -2.31 -14.83
N ARG A 287 -0.32 -2.01 -14.74
CA ARG A 287 -1.17 -1.77 -15.91
C ARG A 287 -0.75 -0.50 -16.65
N ASP A 288 -1.08 -0.45 -17.94
CA ASP A 288 -0.95 0.76 -18.75
C ASP A 288 -1.81 1.92 -18.19
N VAL A 289 -1.29 3.14 -18.28
CA VAL A 289 -1.93 4.33 -17.70
C VAL A 289 -3.27 4.65 -18.38
N ASP A 290 -3.39 4.43 -19.69
CA ASP A 290 -4.64 4.71 -20.41
C ASP A 290 -5.74 3.72 -20.00
N GLU A 291 -5.37 2.46 -19.76
CA GLU A 291 -6.31 1.46 -19.24
C GLU A 291 -6.77 1.80 -17.82
N ASP A 292 -5.85 2.27 -16.96
CA ASP A 292 -6.20 2.76 -15.62
C ASP A 292 -7.12 3.98 -15.67
N SER A 293 -6.85 4.92 -16.58
CA SER A 293 -7.69 6.10 -16.79
C SER A 293 -9.11 5.75 -17.23
N ARG A 294 -9.25 4.77 -18.13
CA ARG A 294 -10.56 4.21 -18.54
C ARG A 294 -11.29 3.58 -17.36
N LEU A 295 -10.60 2.74 -16.58
CA LEU A 295 -11.19 2.13 -15.39
C LEU A 295 -11.69 3.19 -14.40
N VAL A 296 -10.85 4.19 -14.09
CA VAL A 296 -11.21 5.30 -13.18
C VAL A 296 -12.44 6.05 -13.68
N THR A 297 -12.51 6.31 -14.99
CA THR A 297 -13.66 6.99 -15.61
C THR A 297 -14.94 6.19 -15.42
N GLU A 298 -14.91 4.88 -15.67
CA GLU A 298 -16.07 4.01 -15.47
C GLU A 298 -16.47 3.90 -13.99
N ILE A 299 -15.51 3.79 -13.07
CA ILE A 299 -15.81 3.77 -11.62
C ILE A 299 -16.47 5.07 -11.18
N LYS A 300 -15.99 6.23 -11.64
CA LYS A 300 -16.61 7.52 -11.33
C LYS A 300 -18.04 7.60 -11.85
N ARG A 301 -18.31 7.10 -13.07
CA ARG A 301 -19.67 7.04 -13.63
C ARG A 301 -20.57 6.13 -12.79
N LEU A 302 -20.10 4.93 -12.45
CA LEU A 302 -20.85 3.97 -11.62
C LEU A 302 -21.21 4.49 -10.22
N TRP A 303 -20.45 5.45 -9.68
CA TRP A 303 -20.74 6.05 -8.38
C TRP A 303 -21.63 7.29 -8.43
N GLN A 304 -21.87 7.84 -9.63
CA GLN A 304 -22.73 9.02 -9.84
C GLN A 304 -24.18 8.64 -10.21
N ILE A 305 -24.37 7.44 -10.74
CA ILE A 305 -25.68 6.83 -11.05
C ILE A 305 -26.23 6.17 -9.78
#